data_AF-A0A9D2KM12-F1
#
_entry.id   AF-A0A9D2KM12-F1
#
_cell.length_a   1.000
_cell.length_b   1.000
_cell.length_c   1.000
_cell.angle_alpha   90.00
_cell.angle_beta   90.00
_cell.angle_gamma   90.00
#
_symmetry.space_group_name_H-M   'P 1'
#
loop_
_entity.id
_entity.type
_entity.pdbx_description
1 polymer ?
#
loop_
_entity_poly.entity_id
_entity_poly.type
_entity_poly.pdbx_seq_one_letter_code
_entity_poly.pdbx_strand_id
1 'polypeptide(L)' 'MKIVEVQERTPDLISRLLAVWEGSVRATHLFLSDGEIKSIKEYVPQAKGFYERMGFRVYKRTDYDEQGNPYPLLYMNLI' A
#
# COMPACT_ATOMS: atom_id res chain seq x y z
N MET A 1 -14.70 10.47 8.68
CA MET A 1 -13.24 10.25 8.85
C MET A 1 -12.53 11.10 7.81
N LYS A 2 -11.48 11.86 8.18
CA LYS A 2 -10.71 12.66 7.21
C LYS A 2 -9.42 11.92 6.88
N ILE A 3 -9.23 11.55 5.62
CA ILE A 3 -8.01 10.89 5.15
C ILE A 3 -7.05 11.97 4.67
N VAL A 4 -5.83 11.94 5.20
CA VAL A 4 -4.79 12.92 4.88
C VAL A 4 -3.64 12.19 4.19
N GLU A 5 -3.23 12.68 3.03
CA GLU A 5 -2.05 12.17 2.34
C GLU A 5 -0.78 12.72 2.99
N VAL A 6 0.12 11.82 3.36
CA VAL A 6 1.43 12.20 3.87
C VAL A 6 2.40 12.34 2.70
N GLN A 7 3.01 13.52 2.59
CA GLN A 7 3.97 13.82 1.51
C GLN A 7 5.32 13.13 1.75
N GLU A 8 5.77 13.04 3.00
CA GLU A 8 7.08 12.49 3.35
C GLU A 8 6.96 11.09 3.97
N ARG A 9 7.63 10.12 3.36
CA ARG A 9 7.65 8.71 3.79
C ARG A 9 8.85 8.43 4.69
N THR A 10 8.84 8.99 5.90
CA THR A 10 9.94 8.78 6.84
C THR A 10 10.08 7.29 7.23
N PRO A 11 11.29 6.80 7.55
CA PRO A 11 11.49 5.40 7.94
C PRO A 11 10.64 4.96 9.14
N ASP A 12 10.44 5.84 10.13
CA ASP A 12 9.58 5.58 11.29
C ASP A 12 8.12 5.36 10.88
N LEU A 13 7.58 6.27 10.06
CA LEU A 13 6.20 6.15 9.56
C LEU A 13 6.02 4.85 8.79
N ILE A 14 6.96 4.52 7.89
CA ILE A 14 6.91 3.29 7.11
C ILE A 14 6.96 2.05 8.02
N SER A 15 7.81 2.07 9.05
CA SER A 15 7.92 0.97 10.02
C SER A 15 6.60 0.75 10.77
N ARG A 16 5.94 1.84 11.20
CA ARG A 16 4.62 1.78 11.86
C ARG A 16 3.53 1.26 10.93
N LEU A 17 3.50 1.73 9.68
CA LEU A 17 2.53 1.25 8.69
C LEU A 17 2.75 -0.22 8.33
N LEU A 18 4.01 -0.67 8.25
CA LEU A 18 4.35 -2.07 8.04
C LEU A 18 3.88 -2.98 9.18
N ALA A 19 3.90 -2.49 10.43
CA ALA A 19 3.38 -3.24 11.57
C ALA A 19 1.85 -3.43 11.47
N VAL A 20 1.13 -2.37 11.10
CA VAL A 20 -0.34 -2.44 10.89
C VAL A 20 -0.68 -3.37 9.72
N TRP A 21 0.06 -3.26 8.62
CA TRP A 21 -0.10 -4.13 7.45
C TRP A 21 0.14 -5.59 7.83
N GLU A 22 1.24 -5.90 8.51
CA GLU A 22 1.56 -7.28 8.90
C GLU A 22 0.48 -7.87 9.82
N GLY A 23 0.02 -7.11 10.83
CA GLY A 23 -1.07 -7.55 11.71
C GLY A 23 -2.37 -7.85 10.95
N SER A 24 -2.72 -7.01 9.96
CA SER A 24 -3.93 -7.18 9.15
C SER A 24 -3.84 -8.39 8.22
N VAL A 25 -2.67 -8.62 7.61
CA VAL A 25 -2.40 -9.78 6.75
C VAL A 25 -2.47 -11.06 7.58
N ARG A 26 -1.79 -11.11 8.73
CA ARG A 26 -1.84 -12.26 9.65
C ARG A 26 -3.26 -12.59 10.12
N ALA A 27 -4.11 -11.58 10.31
CA ALA A 27 -5.48 -11.76 10.76
C ALA A 27 -6.43 -12.33 9.70
N THR A 28 -6.16 -12.11 8.41
CA THR A 28 -7.12 -12.41 7.33
C THR A 28 -6.60 -13.39 6.27
N HIS A 29 -5.29 -13.44 6.04
CA HIS A 29 -4.65 -14.26 5.02
C HIS A 29 -4.05 -15.53 5.63
N LEU A 30 -4.89 -16.36 6.25
CA LEU A 30 -4.50 -17.59 6.96
C LEU A 30 -3.85 -18.67 6.06
N PHE A 31 -3.85 -18.45 4.74
CA PHE A 31 -3.23 -19.32 3.75
C PHE A 31 -1.74 -19.02 3.53
N LEU A 32 -1.23 -17.87 4.00
CA LEU A 32 0.19 -17.51 3.89
C LEU A 32 0.97 -18.01 5.10
N SER A 33 2.16 -18.54 4.86
CA SER A 33 3.13 -18.85 5.90
C SER A 33 3.82 -17.59 6.43
N ASP A 34 4.42 -17.70 7.63
CA ASP A 34 5.24 -16.63 8.21
C ASP A 34 6.41 -16.21 7.31
N GLY A 35 6.97 -17.16 6.57
CA GLY A 35 8.05 -16.90 5.61
C GLY A 35 7.56 -16.02 4.47
N GLU A 36 6.43 -16.37 3.85
CA GLU A 36 5.84 -15.60 2.76
C GLU A 36 5.42 -14.20 3.19
N ILE A 37 4.83 -14.05 4.38
CA ILE A 37 4.48 -12.74 4.93
C ILE A 37 5.74 -11.88 5.07
N LYS A 38 6.84 -12.43 5.60
CA LYS A 38 8.11 -11.71 5.73
C LYS A 38 8.68 -11.31 4.37
N SER A 39 8.71 -12.22 3.40
CA SER A 39 9.20 -11.92 2.05
C SER A 39 8.36 -10.85 1.36
N ILE A 40 7.03 -10.89 1.46
CA ILE A 40 6.16 -9.85 0.89
C ILE A 40 6.41 -8.50 1.57
N LYS A 41 6.54 -8.49 2.91
CA LYS A 41 6.78 -7.27 3.71
C LYS A 41 7.96 -6.46 3.20
N GLU A 42 9.01 -7.11 2.72
CA GLU A 42 10.22 -6.46 2.20
C GLU A 42 9.95 -5.58 0.96
N TYR A 43 8.92 -5.90 0.16
CA TYR A 43 8.58 -5.20 -1.08
C TYR A 43 7.46 -4.15 -0.93
N VAL A 44 6.69 -4.20 0.16
CA VAL A 44 5.53 -3.30 0.38
C VAL A 44 5.92 -1.82 0.33
N PRO A 45 6.99 -1.35 1.00
CA PRO A 45 7.34 0.08 1.00
C PRO A 45 7.72 0.62 -0.38
N GLN A 46 8.30 -0.22 -1.24
CA GLN A 46 8.87 0.19 -2.53
C GLN A 46 7.86 0.05 -3.68
N ALA A 47 6.71 -0.60 -3.47
CA ALA A 47 5.74 -0.91 -4.52
C ALA A 47 5.37 0.30 -5.40
N LYS A 48 5.03 1.46 -4.80
CA LYS A 48 4.73 2.68 -5.56
C LYS A 48 5.90 3.13 -6.44
N GLY A 49 7.10 3.22 -5.86
CA GLY A 49 8.30 3.63 -6.58
C GLY A 49 8.74 2.63 -7.64
N PHE A 50 8.44 1.34 -7.45
CA PHE A 50 8.65 0.31 -8.47
C PHE A 50 7.80 0.58 -9.72
N TYR A 51 6.49 0.79 -9.56
CA TYR A 51 5.61 1.12 -10.70
C TYR A 51 6.02 2.44 -11.38
N GLU A 52 6.37 3.47 -10.60
CA GLU A 52 6.86 4.74 -11.15
C GLU A 52 8.13 4.55 -11.99
N ARG A 53 9.08 3.73 -11.54
CA ARG A 53 10.30 3.39 -12.31
C ARG A 53 10.02 2.56 -13.55
N MET A 54 8.97 1.74 -13.54
CA MET A 54 8.50 1.02 -14.72
C MET A 54 7.81 1.92 -15.76
N GLY A 55 7.67 3.22 -15.48
CA GLY A 55 7.02 4.18 -16.38
C GLY A 55 5.52 4.38 -16.11
N PHE A 56 4.97 3.72 -15.10
CA PHE A 56 3.58 3.96 -14.73
C PHE A 56 3.43 5.34 -14.09
N ARG A 57 2.35 6.04 -14.44
CA ARG A 57 1.99 7.31 -13.78
C ARG A 57 0.57 7.25 -13.23
N VAL A 58 0.38 7.88 -12.08
CA VAL A 58 -0.96 8.10 -11.54
C VAL A 58 -1.70 9.06 -12.48
N TYR A 59 -2.84 8.64 -13.01
CA TYR A 59 -3.69 9.49 -13.86
C TYR A 59 -5.03 9.83 -13.18
N LYS A 60 -5.40 9.09 -12.13
CA LYS A 60 -6.62 9.34 -11.35
C LYS A 60 -6.43 8.90 -9.91
N ARG A 61 -7.05 9.65 -9.00
CA ARG A 61 -7.22 9.29 -7.58
C ARG A 61 -8.70 9.41 -7.23
N THR A 62 -9.15 8.54 -6.33
CA THR A 62 -10.52 8.56 -5.79
C THR A 62 -10.46 8.53 -4.27
N ASP A 63 -11.43 9.15 -3.60
CA ASP A 63 -11.52 9.14 -2.13
C ASP A 63 -12.22 7.87 -1.60
N TYR A 64 -12.96 7.17 -2.47
CA TYR A 64 -13.72 5.97 -2.15
C TYR A 64 -13.37 4.84 -3.11
N ASP A 65 -13.47 3.60 -2.63
CA ASP A 65 -13.35 2.40 -3.46
C ASP A 65 -14.61 2.16 -4.31
N GLU A 66 -14.62 1.07 -5.07
CA GLU A 66 -15.74 0.69 -5.95
C GLU A 66 -17.04 0.34 -5.19
N GLN A 67 -16.95 0.08 -3.88
CA GLN A 67 -18.09 -0.22 -3.01
C GLN A 67 -18.56 1.02 -2.22
N GLY A 68 -17.89 2.17 -2.39
CA GLY A 68 -18.20 3.41 -1.66
C GLY A 68 -17.57 3.50 -0.27
N ASN A 69 -16.67 2.59 0.10
CA ASN A 69 -15.92 2.69 1.36
C ASN A 69 -14.82 3.75 1.24
N PRO A 70 -14.45 4.44 2.33
CA PRO A 70 -13.43 5.50 2.31
C PRO A 70 -12.01 4.92 2.27
N TYR A 71 -11.70 4.13 1.23
CA TYR A 71 -10.37 3.58 0.95
C TYR A 71 -9.86 4.14 -0.38
N PRO A 72 -9.06 5.24 -0.36
CA PRO A 72 -8.67 5.93 -1.57
C PRO A 72 -7.86 5.04 -2.53
N LEU A 73 -8.25 5.02 -3.81
CA LEU A 73 -7.55 4.29 -4.86
C LEU A 73 -6.71 5.21 -5.74
N LEU A 74 -5.51 4.74 -6.11
CA LEU A 74 -4.66 5.33 -7.13
C LEU A 74 -4.74 4.49 -8.40
N TYR A 75 -5.18 5.12 -9.50
CA TYR A 75 -5.18 4.48 -10.82
C TYR A 75 -3.93 4.90 -11.57
N MET A 76 -3.19 3.91 -12.05
CA MET A 76 -1.94 4.09 -12.77
C MET A 76 -2.05 3.49 -14.17
N ASN A 77 -1.45 4.14 -15.16
CA ASN A 77 -1.31 3.61 -16.52
C ASN A 77 0.15 3.65 -16.97
N LEU A 78 0.53 2.74 -17.86
CA LEU A 78 1.80 2.79 -18.56
C LEU A 78 1.67 3.80 -19.69
N ILE A 79 2.62 4.74 -19.78
CA ILE A 79 2.69 5.75 -20.84
C ILE A 79 3.71 5.32 -21.89
#